data_AF-A0A935XY49-F1
#
_entry.id   AF-A0A935XY49-F1
#
_cell.length_a   1.000
_cell.length_b   1.000
_cell.length_c   1.000
_cell.angle_alpha   90.00
_cell.angle_beta   90.00
_cell.angle_gamma   90.00
#
_symmetry.space_group_name_H-M   'P 1'
#
loop_
_entity.id
_entity.type
_entity.pdbx_description
1 polymer ?
#
loop_
_entity_poly.entity_id
_entity_poly.type
_entity_poly.pdbx_seq_one_letter_code
_entity_poly.pdbx_strand_id
1 'polypeptide(L)' 'MGSKAPHKVKPFLRHVGALLGHGSTAEQIDAMVARLVAAGAVTLSQDEVVYGHQ' A
#
# COMPACT_ATOMS: atom_id res chain seq x y z
N MET A 1 15.48 -14.29 -9.24
CA MET A 1 14.83 -12.97 -9.41
C MET A 1 13.37 -13.14 -8.99
N GLY A 2 13.06 -12.78 -7.73
CA GLY A 2 11.76 -13.03 -7.15
C GLY A 2 10.74 -12.04 -7.68
N SER A 3 9.84 -12.49 -8.55
CA SER A 3 8.68 -11.74 -9.00
C SER A 3 7.87 -11.31 -7.77
N LYS A 4 8.00 -10.05 -7.33
CA LYS A 4 7.03 -9.42 -6.43
C LYS A 4 5.77 -9.22 -7.26
N ALA A 5 4.96 -10.27 -7.36
CA ALA A 5 3.70 -10.23 -8.07
C ALA A 5 2.84 -9.08 -7.50
N PRO A 6 2.07 -8.39 -8.35
CA PRO A 6 1.13 -7.39 -7.89
C PRO A 6 0.22 -7.96 -6.79
N HIS A 7 0.11 -7.23 -5.68
CA HIS A 7 -0.81 -7.59 -4.60
C HIS A 7 -2.14 -6.87 -4.81
N LYS A 8 -3.26 -7.51 -4.47
CA LYS A 8 -4.56 -6.82 -4.52
C LYS A 8 -4.59 -5.61 -3.57
N VAL A 9 -5.28 -4.54 -3.95
CA VAL A 9 -5.41 -3.30 -3.16
C VAL A 9 -6.04 -3.55 -1.79
N LYS A 10 -7.10 -4.37 -1.71
CA LYS A 10 -7.78 -4.67 -0.43
C LYS A 10 -6.86 -5.22 0.68
N PRO A 11 -6.09 -6.31 0.46
CA PRO A 11 -5.18 -6.82 1.47
C PRO A 11 -4.03 -5.83 1.79
N PHE A 12 -3.60 -5.02 0.83
CA PHE A 12 -2.62 -3.96 1.07
C PHE A 12 -3.15 -2.87 2.01
N LEU A 13 -4.34 -2.32 1.77
CA LEU A 13 -4.96 -1.33 2.65
C LEU A 13 -5.18 -1.89 4.07
N ARG A 14 -5.58 -3.16 4.17
CA ARG A 14 -5.71 -3.84 5.46
C ARG A 14 -4.37 -3.96 6.19
N HIS A 15 -3.29 -4.22 5.46
CA HIS A 15 -1.94 -4.28 6.02
C HIS A 15 -1.46 -2.91 6.50
N VAL A 16 -1.67 -1.86 5.69
CA VAL A 16 -1.34 -0.48 6.08
C VAL A 16 -2.12 -0.04 7.32
N GLY A 17 -3.42 -0.35 7.39
CA GLY A 17 -4.23 -0.10 8.59
C GLY A 17 -3.72 -0.86 9.82
N ALA A 18 -3.29 -2.11 9.65
CA ALA A 18 -2.69 -2.87 10.75
C ALA A 18 -1.34 -2.30 11.22
N LEU A 19 -0.53 -1.74 10.31
CA LEU A 19 0.73 -1.07 10.64
C LEU A 19 0.54 0.26 11.37
N LEU A 20 -0.51 1.01 11.00
CA LEU A 20 -0.84 2.29 11.66
C LEU A 20 -1.44 2.09 13.07
N GLY A 21 -2.06 0.94 13.33
CA GLY A 21 -2.59 0.55 14.64
C GLY A 21 -4.11 0.40 14.67
N HIS A 22 -4.61 -0.27 15.71
CA HIS A 22 -6.05 -0.52 15.87
C HIS A 22 -6.79 0.81 16.06
N GLY A 23 -7.60 1.22 15.08
CA GLY A 23 -8.37 2.47 15.10
C GLY A 23 -7.98 3.50 14.03
N SER A 24 -7.04 3.20 13.14
CA SER A 24 -6.72 4.09 12.02
C SER A 24 -7.93 4.29 11.10
N THR A 25 -8.24 5.55 10.83
CA THR A 25 -9.32 5.92 9.92
C THR A 25 -8.92 5.68 8.47
N ALA A 26 -9.91 5.53 7.58
CA ALA A 26 -9.66 5.37 6.15
C ALA A 26 -8.79 6.50 5.59
N GLU A 27 -8.99 7.75 6.06
CA GLU A 27 -8.17 8.91 5.68
C GLU A 27 -6.70 8.79 6.11
N GLN A 28 -6.42 8.23 7.30
CA GLN A 28 -5.04 8.01 7.73
C GLN A 28 -4.34 6.92 6.91
N ILE A 29 -5.10 5.87 6.57
CA ILE A 29 -4.60 4.82 5.67
C ILE A 29 -4.32 5.41 4.29
N ASP A 30 -5.24 6.20 3.74
CA ASP A 30 -5.08 6.83 2.43
C ASP A 30 -3.89 7.81 2.40
N ALA A 31 -3.74 8.64 3.43
CA ALA A 31 -2.60 9.54 3.58
C ALA A 31 -1.27 8.76 3.64
N MET A 32 -1.21 7.63 4.33
CA MET A 32 -0.01 6.78 4.38
C MET A 32 0.28 6.14 3.01
N VAL A 33 -0.75 5.65 2.32
CA VAL A 33 -0.63 5.08 0.98
C VAL A 33 -0.15 6.15 -0.02
N ALA A 34 -0.70 7.36 0.02
CA ALA A 34 -0.25 8.47 -0.80
C ALA A 34 1.24 8.80 -0.57
N ARG A 35 1.72 8.73 0.68
CA ARG A 35 3.14 8.90 1.01
C ARG A 35 4.01 7.78 0.44
N LEU A 36 3.56 6.54 0.50
CA LEU A 36 4.27 5.40 -0.09
C LEU A 36 4.33 5.49 -1.62
N VAL A 37 3.27 6.00 -2.26
CA VAL A 37 3.23 6.25 -3.70
C VAL A 37 4.18 7.39 -4.07
N ALA A 38 4.13 8.51 -3.34
CA ALA A 38 5.01 9.65 -3.57
C ALA A 38 6.50 9.31 -3.36
N ALA A 39 6.81 8.39 -2.44
CA ALA A 39 8.16 7.88 -2.21
C ALA A 39 8.62 6.85 -3.27
N GLY A 40 7.75 6.45 -4.19
CA GLY A 40 8.03 5.38 -5.17
C GLY A 40 8.13 3.99 -4.55
N ALA A 41 7.74 3.81 -3.28
CA ALA A 41 7.77 2.53 -2.59
C ALA A 41 6.63 1.60 -3.05
N VAL A 42 5.50 2.17 -3.49
CA VAL A 42 4.39 1.43 -4.09
C VAL A 42 3.81 2.18 -5.28
N THR A 43 3.24 1.46 -6.23
CA THR A 43 2.45 2.03 -7.33
C THR A 43 1.10 1.35 -7.33
N LEU A 44 0.02 2.15 -7.34
CA LEU A 44 -1.34 1.65 -7.42
C LEU A 44 -1.76 1.61 -8.90
N SER A 45 -2.24 0.45 -9.36
CA SER A 45 -2.76 0.24 -10.71
C SER A 45 -4.12 -0.44 -10.62
N GLN A 46 -5.20 0.32 -10.77
CA GLN A 46 -6.61 -0.13 -10.69
C GLN A 46 -6.97 -0.98 -9.46
N ASP A 47 -6.75 -2.29 -9.49
CA ASP A 47 -7.01 -3.23 -8.37
C ASP A 47 -5.71 -3.82 -7.76
N GLU A 48 -4.56 -3.42 -8.28
CA GLU A 48 -3.26 -3.99 -7.98
C GLU A 48 -2.28 -2.97 -7.37
N VAL A 49 -1.45 -3.45 -6.47
CA VAL A 49 -0.39 -2.72 -5.78
C VAL A 49 0.93 -3.35 -6.19
N VAL A 50 1.75 -2.58 -6.87
CA VAL A 50 3.10 -2.97 -7.25
C VAL A 50 4.05 -2.37 -6.23
N TYR A 51 4.84 -3.21 -5.56
CA TYR A 51 5.87 -2.70 -4.67
C TYR A 51 7.07 -2.25 -5.49
N GLY A 52 7.40 -0.97 -5.41
CA GLY A 52 8.62 -0.42 -6.00
C GLY A 52 9.83 -1.04 -5.32
N HIS A 53 10.67 -1.71 -6.09
CA HIS A 53 11.97 -2.17 -5.64
C HIS A 53 12.98 -1.04 -5.94
N GLN A 54 13.28 -0.21 -4.95
CA GLN A 54 14.65 0.29 -4.84
C GLN A 54 15.44 -0.80 -4.13
#